data_AF-A0A0R3QZG2-F1
#
_entry.id   AF-A0A0R3QZG2-F1
#
_cell.length_a   1.000
_cell.length_b   1.000
_cell.length_c   1.000
_cell.angle_alpha   90.00
_cell.angle_beta   90.00
_cell.angle_gamma   90.00
#
_symmetry.space_group_name_H-M   'P 1'
#
loop_
_entity.id
_entity.type
_entity.pdbx_description
1 polymer ?
#
loop_
_entity_poly.entity_id
_entity_poly.type
_entity_poly.pdbx_seq_one_letter_code
_entity_poly.pdbx_strand_id
1 'polypeptide(L)' 'LIAQNGKPEVKKKSSLSPEFNDFLDRCLCVKQEERADAEELLRHPFIQMAKPLSSLIAYIRAVKELKQQQR' A
#
# COMPACT_ATOMS: atom_id res chain seq x y z
N LEU A 1 -5.03 -18.10 1.94
CA LEU A 1 -3.76 -17.36 2.19
C LEU A 1 -3.77 -16.62 3.53
N ILE A 2 -4.49 -15.51 3.74
CA ILE A 2 -4.50 -14.81 5.05
C ILE A 2 -5.23 -15.60 6.15
N ALA A 3 -6.38 -16.20 5.83
CA ALA A 3 -7.13 -17.03 6.79
C ALA A 3 -6.38 -18.34 7.19
N GLN A 4 -5.42 -18.78 6.36
CA GLN A 4 -4.62 -19.98 6.62
C GLN A 4 -3.27 -19.67 7.29
N ASN A 5 -2.61 -18.57 6.88
CA ASN A 5 -1.25 -18.24 7.31
C ASN A 5 -1.19 -17.04 8.26
N GLY A 6 -2.35 -16.53 8.67
CA GLY A 6 -2.47 -15.31 9.47
C GLY A 6 -2.12 -14.04 8.68
N LYS A 7 -2.01 -12.94 9.43
CA LYS A 7 -1.62 -11.64 8.89
C LYS A 7 -0.13 -11.66 8.54
N PRO A 8 0.25 -11.32 7.30
CA PRO A 8 1.65 -11.26 6.93
C PRO A 8 2.38 -10.15 7.71
N GLU A 9 3.62 -10.41 8.07
CA GLU A 9 4.45 -9.43 8.77
C GLU A 9 4.89 -8.31 7.82
N VAL A 10 4.63 -7.06 8.21
CA VAL A 10 5.10 -5.88 7.48
C VAL A 10 6.52 -5.56 7.93
N LYS A 11 7.49 -5.81 7.04
CA LYS A 11 8.90 -5.50 7.33
C LYS A 11 9.09 -4.01 7.54
N LYS A 12 9.97 -3.64 8.48
CA LYS A 12 10.34 -2.24 8.80
C LYS A 12 9.12 -1.35 9.12
N LYS A 13 8.10 -1.85 9.84
CA LYS A 13 6.93 -1.05 10.28
C LYS A 13 7.29 0.30 10.89
N SER A 14 8.38 0.38 11.66
CA SER A 14 8.87 1.62 12.28
C SER A 14 9.31 2.71 11.29
N SER A 15 9.59 2.35 10.04
CA SER A 15 9.93 3.30 8.98
C SER A 15 8.72 3.81 8.20
N LEU A 16 7.54 3.25 8.44
CA LEU A 16 6.29 3.63 7.80
C LEU A 16 5.54 4.63 8.68
N SER A 17 4.74 5.49 8.07
CA SER A 17 3.90 6.42 8.84
C SER A 17 2.85 5.65 9.64
N PRO A 18 2.36 6.21 10.77
CA PRO A 18 1.27 5.60 11.53
C PRO A 18 0.03 5.33 10.68
N GLU A 19 -0.34 6.26 9.79
CA GLU A 19 -1.51 6.13 8.92
C GLU A 19 -1.32 5.00 7.90
N PHE A 20 -0.11 4.81 7.38
CA PHE A 20 0.14 3.71 6.45
C PHE A 20 0.13 2.35 7.16
N ASN A 21 0.68 2.29 8.38
CA ASN A 21 0.61 1.07 9.19
C ASN A 21 -0.85 0.70 9.51
N ASP A 22 -1.68 1.66 9.89
CA ASP A 22 -3.11 1.43 10.16
C ASP A 22 -3.87 0.99 8.90
N PHE A 23 -3.61 1.64 7.76
CA PHE A 23 -4.20 1.27 6.48
C PHE A 23 -3.88 -0.19 6.10
N LEU A 24 -2.61 -0.61 6.26
CA LEU A 24 -2.19 -2.00 6.02
C LEU A 24 -2.87 -2.96 7.00
N ASP A 25 -3.04 -2.55 8.26
CA ASP A 25 -3.67 -3.36 9.28
C ASP A 25 -5.16 -3.60 8.98
N ARG A 26 -5.88 -2.59 8.46
CA ARG A 26 -7.26 -2.73 7.96
C ARG A 26 -7.36 -3.62 6.72
N CYS A 27 -6.44 -3.47 5.76
CA CYS A 27 -6.40 -4.29 4.54
C CYS A 27 -6.12 -5.78 4.85
N LEU A 28 -5.23 -6.04 5.81
CA LEU A 28 -4.70 -7.37 6.12
C LEU A 28 -5.38 -8.00 7.35
N CYS A 29 -6.59 -7.55 7.71
CA CYS A 29 -7.37 -8.15 8.79
C CYS A 29 -7.66 -9.63 8.48
N VAL A 30 -7.39 -10.50 9.46
CA VAL A 30 -7.49 -11.97 9.28
C VAL A 30 -8.95 -12.40 9.17
N LYS A 31 -9.79 -11.88 10.06
CA LYS A 31 -11.24 -12.10 10.04
C LYS A 31 -11.85 -11.31 8.90
N GLN A 32 -12.66 -11.97 8.09
CA GLN A 32 -13.21 -11.37 6.88
C GLN A 32 -14.30 -10.34 7.22
N GLU A 33 -15.12 -10.67 8.21
CA GLU A 33 -16.19 -9.84 8.74
C GLU A 33 -15.72 -8.55 9.42
N GLU A 34 -14.47 -8.51 9.88
CA GLU A 34 -13.83 -7.32 10.45
C GLU A 34 -12.92 -6.59 9.44
N ARG A 35 -12.73 -7.15 8.24
CA ARG A 35 -11.87 -6.53 7.23
C ARG A 35 -12.60 -5.38 6.55
N ALA A 36 -11.91 -4.25 6.46
CA ALA A 36 -12.46 -3.08 5.81
C ALA A 36 -12.76 -3.33 4.33
N ASP A 37 -13.91 -2.85 3.87
CA ASP A 37 -14.27 -2.87 2.46
C ASP A 37 -13.63 -1.71 1.67
N ALA A 38 -13.85 -1.68 0.36
CA ALA A 38 -13.27 -0.65 -0.51
C ALA A 38 -13.79 0.76 -0.17
N GLU A 39 -15.06 0.90 0.20
CA GLU A 39 -15.68 2.19 0.49
C GLU A 39 -15.13 2.78 1.80
N GLU A 40 -14.93 1.93 2.79
CA GLU A 40 -14.27 2.29 4.05
C GLU A 40 -12.79 2.67 3.84
N LEU A 41 -12.06 1.91 3.01
CA LEU A 41 -10.65 2.16 2.75
C LEU A 41 -10.42 3.44 1.94
N LEU A 42 -11.33 3.80 1.03
CA LEU A 42 -11.26 5.07 0.29
C LEU A 42 -11.41 6.30 1.21
N ARG A 43 -12.12 6.16 2.33
CA ARG A 43 -12.25 7.22 3.35
C ARG A 43 -11.08 7.27 4.34
N HIS A 44 -10.17 6.31 4.29
CA HIS A 44 -9.06 6.22 5.23
C HIS A 44 -8.07 7.40 5.06
N PRO A 45 -7.53 8.01 6.15
CA PRO A 45 -6.61 9.15 6.08
C PRO A 45 -5.42 8.94 5.14
N PHE A 46 -4.82 7.74 5.14
CA PHE A 46 -3.71 7.40 4.24
C PHE A 46 -4.04 7.61 2.76
N ILE A 47 -5.24 7.24 2.30
CA ILE A 47 -5.64 7.42 0.90
C ILE A 47 -5.86 8.91 0.58
N GLN A 48 -6.33 9.68 1.54
CA GLN A 48 -6.49 11.13 1.40
C GLN A 48 -5.15 11.88 1.30
N MET A 49 -4.04 11.25 1.71
CA MET A 49 -2.68 11.79 1.54
C MET A 49 -2.07 11.48 0.15
N ALA A 50 -2.83 10.90 -0.77
CA ALA A 50 -2.34 10.55 -2.09
C ALA A 50 -1.85 11.79 -2.86
N LYS A 51 -0.67 11.66 -3.48
CA LYS A 51 -0.14 12.69 -4.38
C LYS A 51 -0.88 12.66 -5.72
N PRO A 52 -0.90 13.77 -6.48
CA PRO A 52 -1.41 13.79 -7.84
C PRO A 52 -0.72 12.73 -8.72
N LEU A 53 -1.46 12.14 -9.66
CA LEU A 53 -0.94 11.13 -10.59
C LEU A 53 0.30 11.60 -11.37
N SER A 54 0.41 12.90 -11.64
CA SER A 54 1.58 13.51 -12.29
C SER A 54 2.89 13.26 -11.54
N SER A 55 2.85 13.04 -10.22
CA SER A 55 4.04 12.72 -9.42
C SER A 55 4.72 11.40 -9.83
N LEU A 56 3.99 10.49 -10.51
CA LEU A 56 4.53 9.22 -10.99
C LEU A 56 5.32 9.33 -12.30
N ILE A 57 5.16 10.43 -13.06
CA ILE A 57 5.77 10.59 -14.40
C ILE A 57 7.29 10.42 -14.36
N ALA A 58 7.95 11.02 -13.38
CA ALA A 58 9.41 10.95 -13.24
C ALA A 58 9.90 9.52 -13.02
N TYR A 59 9.23 8.77 -12.13
CA TYR A 59 9.56 7.37 -11.86
C TYR A 59 9.33 6.47 -13.08
N ILE A 60 8.24 6.71 -13.82
CA ILE A 60 7.94 5.96 -15.05
C ILE A 60 9.04 6.18 -16.10
N ARG A 61 9.51 7.41 -16.28
CA ARG A 61 10.63 7.73 -17.20
C ARG A 61 11.92 7.04 -16.77
N ALA A 62 12.30 7.16 -15.50
CA ALA A 62 13.50 6.54 -14.96
C ALA A 62 13.50 5.02 -15.18
N VAL A 63 12.39 4.33 -14.90
CA VAL A 63 12.29 2.87 -15.12
C VAL A 63 12.37 2.51 -16.61
N LYS A 64 11.80 3.33 -17.52
CA LYS A 64 11.90 3.09 -18.96
C LYS A 64 13.35 3.21 -19.46
N GLU A 65 14.08 4.21 -19.00
CA GLU A 65 15.49 4.42 -19.35
C GLU A 65 16.37 3.28 -18.82
N LEU A 66 16.18 2.87 -17.56
CA LEU A 66 16.90 1.72 -16.98
C LEU A 66 16.68 0.43 -17.78
N LYS A 67 15.44 0.18 -18.22
CA LYS A 67 15.13 -0.99 -19.06
C LYS A 67 15.75 -0.93 -20.44
N GLN A 68 16.00 0.26 -20.98
CA GLN A 68 16.67 0.43 -22.28
C GLN A 68 18.19 0.23 -22.16
N GLN A 69 18.80 0.62 -21.04
CA GLN A 69 20.23 0.41 -20.77
C GLN A 69 20.57 -1.06 -20.47
N GLN A 70 19.60 -1.85 -20.02
CA GLN A 70 19.75 -3.28 -19.75
C GLN A 70 19.50 -4.18 -20.97
N ARG A 71 19.17 -3.58 -22.12
CA ARG A 71 19.02 -4.26 -23.41
C ARG A 71 20.29 -4.12 -24.22
#